data_AF-A0A7C1XUU0-F1
#
_entry.id   AF-A0A7C1XUU0-F1
#
_cell.length_a   1.000
_cell.length_b   1.000
_cell.length_c   1.000
_cell.angle_alpha   90.00
_cell.angle_beta   90.00
_cell.angle_gamma   90.00
#
_symmetry.space_group_name_H-M   'P 1'
#
loop_
_entity.id
_entity.type
_entity.pdbx_description
1 polymer ?
#
loop_
_entity_poly.entity_id
_entity_poly.type
_entity_poly.pdbx_seq_one_letter_code
_entity_poly.pdbx_strand_id
1 'polypeptide(L)' 'MNNPGNRQSEAADKKTLQANAVNRYEITRADLPLHCPMDNMSRWNSHPRVFLPIEDSGEARCPYCSALYILKPKIGETS' A
#
# COMPACT_ATOMS: atom_id res chain seq x y z
N MET A 1 -31.51 -51.53 9.10
CA MET A 1 -31.07 -51.08 7.77
C MET A 1 -30.24 -49.82 7.97
N ASN A 2 -28.92 -49.96 7.89
CA ASN A 2 -27.94 -48.88 7.91
C ASN A 2 -27.77 -48.34 6.48
N ASN A 3 -27.73 -47.02 6.29
CA ASN A 3 -27.07 -46.39 5.14
C ASN A 3 -26.70 -44.93 5.51
N PRO A 4 -25.57 -44.39 5.03
CA PRO A 4 -24.57 -43.77 5.89
C PRO A 4 -24.45 -42.29 5.55
N GLY A 5 -24.74 -41.41 6.51
CA GLY A 5 -24.53 -39.98 6.33
C GLY A 5 -23.04 -39.69 6.21
N ASN A 6 -22.62 -39.34 5.00
CA ASN A 6 -21.30 -38.85 4.59
C ASN A 6 -20.46 -38.26 5.74
N ARG A 7 -19.41 -38.97 6.11
CA ARG A 7 -18.32 -38.49 6.97
C ARG A 7 -17.17 -38.06 6.04
N GLN A 8 -17.21 -36.82 5.58
CA GLN A 8 -16.04 -36.13 5.01
C GLN A 8 -15.53 -35.22 6.14
N SER A 9 -14.46 -35.52 6.89
CA SER A 9 -13.03 -35.48 6.52
C SER A 9 -12.60 -34.25 5.74
N GLU A 10 -11.39 -33.78 6.07
CA GLU A 10 -10.52 -32.88 5.29
C GLU A 10 -10.41 -31.42 5.75
N ALA A 11 -9.46 -31.22 6.68
CA ALA A 11 -8.29 -30.37 6.48
C ALA A 11 -8.42 -29.21 5.48
N ALA A 12 -8.36 -27.98 5.98
CA ALA A 12 -7.34 -27.02 5.56
C ALA A 12 -7.62 -25.66 6.21
N ASP A 13 -6.72 -25.30 7.12
CA ASP A 13 -6.25 -23.94 7.36
C ASP A 13 -6.19 -23.15 6.04
N LYS A 14 -7.26 -22.41 5.71
CA LYS A 14 -7.18 -21.37 4.69
C LYS A 14 -6.80 -20.10 5.41
N LYS A 15 -5.48 -19.93 5.60
CA LYS A 15 -4.83 -18.65 5.84
C LYS A 15 -5.37 -17.66 4.81
N THR A 16 -6.37 -16.86 5.20
CA THR A 16 -6.92 -15.78 4.38
C THR A 16 -5.82 -14.74 4.21
N LEU A 17 -5.01 -14.89 3.17
CA LEU A 17 -4.15 -13.82 2.67
C LEU A 17 -5.09 -12.70 2.23
N GLN A 18 -5.17 -11.64 3.04
CA GLN A 18 -6.03 -10.49 2.78
C GLN A 18 -5.69 -9.89 1.42
N ALA A 19 -6.66 -9.91 0.51
CA ALA A 19 -6.53 -9.53 -0.89
C ALA A 19 -6.60 -8.00 -1.16
N ASN A 20 -6.39 -7.15 -0.15
CA ASN A 20 -6.66 -5.72 -0.27
C ASN A 20 -5.62 -4.87 0.48
N ALA A 21 -5.26 -3.74 -0.11
CA ALA A 21 -4.89 -2.49 0.59
C ALA A 21 -3.41 -2.15 0.89
N VAL A 22 -2.40 -2.67 0.18
CA VAL A 22 -1.05 -2.07 0.30
C VAL A 22 -0.85 -1.00 -0.76
N ASN A 23 -1.33 0.22 -0.49
CA ASN A 23 -1.02 1.42 -1.29
C ASN A 23 0.37 1.98 -0.90
N ARG A 24 1.43 1.16 -0.94
CA ARG A 24 2.79 1.61 -0.63
C ARG A 24 3.51 2.07 -1.91
N TYR A 25 4.03 3.29 -1.92
CA TYR A 25 4.75 3.90 -3.03
C TYR A 25 6.13 4.34 -2.58
N GLU A 26 7.15 3.93 -3.32
CA GLU A 26 8.53 4.33 -3.07
C GLU A 26 8.82 5.53 -3.95
N ILE A 27 9.20 6.64 -3.33
CA ILE A 27 9.51 7.91 -3.99
C ILE A 27 10.95 8.30 -3.68
N THR A 28 11.51 9.18 -4.47
CA THR A 28 12.84 9.72 -4.27
C THR A 28 12.77 11.23 -4.01
N ARG A 29 13.89 11.84 -3.65
CA ARG A 29 13.96 13.31 -3.55
C ARG A 29 13.65 14.05 -4.86
N ALA A 30 13.67 13.35 -6.01
CA ALA A 30 13.26 13.94 -7.29
C ALA A 30 11.73 14.11 -7.42
N ASP A 31 10.96 13.38 -6.61
CA ASP A 31 9.49 13.44 -6.58
C ASP A 31 8.98 14.52 -5.59
N LEU A 32 9.90 15.27 -4.97
CA LEU A 32 9.57 16.35 -4.06
C LEU A 32 9.31 17.67 -4.83
N PRO A 33 8.33 18.47 -4.41
CA PRO A 33 7.45 18.27 -3.25
C PRO A 33 6.40 17.16 -3.50
N LEU A 34 6.33 16.20 -2.58
CA LEU A 34 5.44 15.05 -2.71
C LEU A 34 3.98 15.51 -2.62
N HIS A 35 3.19 15.13 -3.61
CA HIS A 35 1.75 15.36 -3.63
C HIS A 35 0.98 14.08 -3.96
N CYS A 36 -0.18 13.94 -3.34
CA CYS A 36 -1.14 12.89 -3.66
C CYS A 36 -2.40 13.53 -4.25
N PRO A 37 -2.96 13.04 -5.38
CA PRO A 37 -2.46 11.94 -6.23
C PRO A 37 -1.24 12.34 -7.06
N MET A 38 -0.34 11.40 -7.36
CA MET A 38 0.76 11.61 -8.32
C MET A 38 0.23 11.64 -9.76
N ASP A 39 0.94 12.32 -10.67
CA ASP A 39 0.55 12.40 -12.09
C ASP A 39 0.42 11.04 -12.78
N ASN A 40 1.18 10.02 -12.34
CA ASN A 40 1.10 8.66 -12.89
C ASN A 40 0.02 7.78 -12.21
N MET A 41 -0.76 8.31 -11.27
CA MET A 41 -1.84 7.57 -10.60
C MET A 41 -3.20 7.91 -11.19
N SER A 42 -3.67 7.05 -12.10
CA SER A 42 -4.97 7.14 -12.77
C SER A 42 -6.17 6.78 -11.88
N ARG A 43 -6.14 7.08 -10.58
CA ARG A 43 -7.30 6.87 -9.69
C ARG A 43 -8.09 8.17 -9.59
N TRP A 44 -8.86 8.42 -10.65
CA TRP A 44 -9.97 9.37 -10.77
C TRP A 44 -10.32 10.08 -9.45
N ASN A 45 -9.90 11.35 -9.34
CA ASN A 45 -10.43 12.42 -8.48
C ASN A 45 -11.03 12.01 -7.11
N SER A 46 -10.42 11.09 -6.37
CA SER A 46 -10.98 10.67 -5.07
C SER A 46 -10.80 11.73 -3.98
N HIS A 47 -9.87 12.68 -4.17
CA HIS A 47 -9.69 13.86 -3.32
C HIS A 47 -8.87 14.96 -4.04
N PRO A 48 -8.87 16.20 -3.54
CA PRO A 48 -8.01 17.28 -4.03
C PRO A 48 -6.52 17.00 -3.85
N ARG A 49 -5.67 17.63 -4.67
CA ARG A 49 -4.20 17.55 -4.52
C ARG A 49 -3.78 18.05 -3.14
N VAL A 50 -3.07 17.21 -2.39
CA VAL A 50 -2.50 17.57 -1.09
C VAL A 50 -1.00 17.31 -1.06
N PHE A 51 -0.26 18.18 -0.39
CA PHE A 51 1.18 18.05 -0.18
C PHE A 51 1.44 17.27 1.10
N LEU A 52 2.34 16.29 1.03
CA LEU A 52 2.72 15.44 2.15
C LEU A 52 4.15 15.78 2.58
N PRO A 53 4.39 16.20 3.84
CA PRO A 53 5.72 16.54 4.33
C PRO A 53 6.52 15.27 4.66
N ILE A 54 7.01 14.58 3.63
CA ILE A 54 7.83 13.37 3.76
C ILE A 54 9.32 13.68 3.96
N GLU A 55 9.75 14.92 3.70
CA GLU A 55 11.16 15.32 3.70
C GLU A 55 11.83 15.17 5.07
N ASP A 56 11.09 15.49 6.14
CA ASP A 56 11.58 15.39 7.52
C ASP A 56 11.53 13.96 8.07
N SER A 57 10.49 13.19 7.71
CA SER A 57 10.21 11.88 8.32
C SER A 57 10.71 10.69 7.51
N GLY A 58 10.93 10.86 6.19
CA GLY A 58 11.27 9.78 5.27
C GLY A 58 10.11 8.84 4.90
N GLU A 59 8.97 8.93 5.59
CA GLU A 59 7.71 8.30 5.21
C GLU A 59 6.52 9.22 5.45
N ALA A 60 5.48 9.12 4.62
CA ALA A 60 4.26 9.90 4.78
C ALA A 60 3.04 9.12 4.33
N ARG A 61 1.95 9.24 5.10
CA ARG A 61 0.67 8.60 4.76
C ARG A 61 -0.35 9.63 4.33
N CYS A 62 -0.98 9.41 3.18
CA CYS A 62 -2.07 10.27 2.72
C CYS A 62 -3.32 10.08 3.60
N PRO A 63 -3.93 11.15 4.14
CA PRO A 63 -5.12 11.06 4.98
C PRO A 63 -6.39 10.64 4.22
N TYR A 64 -6.40 10.77 2.89
CA TYR A 64 -7.56 10.47 2.06
C TYR A 64 -7.53 9.03 1.52
N CYS A 65 -6.49 8.68 0.79
CA CYS A 65 -6.40 7.39 0.11
C CYS A 65 -5.67 6.32 0.93
N SER A 66 -5.19 6.66 2.14
CA SER A 66 -4.38 5.77 2.98
C SER A 66 -3.10 5.24 2.30
N ALA A 67 -2.65 5.90 1.24
CA ALA A 67 -1.40 5.56 0.57
C ALA A 67 -0.20 5.90 1.45
N LEU A 68 0.74 4.96 1.54
CA LEU A 68 1.98 5.08 2.28
C LEU A 68 3.12 5.38 1.30
N TYR A 69 3.71 6.56 1.41
CA TYR A 69 4.85 6.98 0.62
C TYR A 69 6.13 6.80 1.43
N ILE A 70 7.19 6.31 0.81
CA ILE A 70 8.47 6.01 1.43
C ILE A 70 9.57 6.66 0.61
N LEU A 71 10.31 7.58 1.22
CA LEU A 71 11.42 8.29 0.61
C LEU A 71 12.66 7.39 0.60
N LYS A 72 13.09 7.00 -0.59
CA LYS A 72 14.34 6.29 -0.81
C LYS A 72 15.52 7.27 -0.75
N PRO A 73 16.56 6.96 0.05
CA PRO A 73 17.81 7.71 -0.01
C PRO A 73 18.46 7.53 -1.40
N LYS A 74 19.20 8.53 -1.87
CA LYS A 74 20.01 8.37 -3.08
C LYS A 74 21.09 7.33 -2.79
N ILE A 75 21.04 6.23 -3.52
CA ILE A 75 22.14 5.26 -3.61
C ILE A 75 23.38 5.98 -4.19
N GLY A 76 24.23 6.50 -3.32
CA GLY A 76 25.42 7.28 -3.70
C GLY A 76 25.80 8.42 -2.76
N GLU A 77 25.00 8.71 -1.73
CA GLU A 77 25.30 9.73 -0.71
C GLU A 77 25.70 9.08 0.62
N THR A 78 26.61 8.11 0.56
CA THR A 78 27.32 7.60 1.74
C THR A 78 28.80 7.85 1.46
N SER A 79 29.36 8.90 2.09
CA SER A 79 30.81 9.11 2.17
C SER A 79 31.47 8.07 3.06
#